data_AF-A0A925AQ93-F1
#
_entry.id   AF-A0A925AQ93-F1
#
_cell.length_a   1.000
_cell.length_b   1.000
_cell.length_c   1.000
_cell.angle_alpha   90.00
_cell.angle_beta   90.00
_cell.angle_gamma   90.00
#
_symmetry.space_group_name_H-M   'P 1'
#
loop_
_entity.id
_entity.type
_entity.pdbx_description
1 polymer ?
#
loop_
_entity_poly.entity_id
_entity_poly.type
_entity_poly.pdbx_seq_one_letter_code
_entity_poly.pdbx_strand_id
1 'polypeptide(L)'
;MADKIFEVSTTREPVASGPFQPTWESLEQYRTPEWFRDAKFGIWAHWGPQCQPEAGDWYARRMYIEGSPQYKYHVEKYGHPSRFGFKDV
;
A
#
# COMPACT_ATOMS: atom_id res chain seq x y z
N MET A 1 -0.34 -27.94 -18.82
CA MET A 1 -1.28 -27.18 -17.97
C MET A 1 -1.58 -25.91 -18.72
N ALA A 2 -2.82 -25.64 -19.10
CA ALA A 2 -3.15 -24.50 -19.95
C ALA A 2 -3.00 -23.18 -19.18
N ASP A 3 -2.25 -22.24 -19.77
CA ASP A 3 -2.10 -20.87 -19.29
C ASP A 3 -3.48 -20.21 -19.26
N LYS A 4 -4.02 -19.99 -18.06
CA LYS A 4 -5.18 -19.11 -17.89
C LYS A 4 -4.70 -17.68 -18.08
N ILE A 5 -4.77 -17.21 -19.32
CA ILE A 5 -4.68 -15.79 -19.63
C ILE A 5 -5.93 -15.12 -19.05
N PHE A 6 -5.75 -14.25 -18.06
CA PHE A 6 -6.83 -13.43 -17.52
C PHE A 6 -7.06 -12.26 -18.47
N GLU A 7 -8.27 -12.16 -19.02
CA GLU A 7 -8.66 -11.00 -19.82
C GLU A 7 -9.03 -9.84 -18.89
N VAL A 8 -8.31 -8.73 -18.98
CA VAL A 8 -8.57 -7.53 -18.18
C VAL A 8 -9.65 -6.69 -18.86
N SER A 9 -10.79 -6.49 -18.20
CA SER A 9 -11.84 -5.58 -18.70
C SER A 9 -11.43 -4.12 -18.49
N THR A 10 -11.39 -3.35 -19.57
CA THR A 10 -11.06 -1.91 -19.56
C THR A 10 -12.29 -1.02 -19.76
N THR A 11 -13.50 -1.55 -19.57
CA THR A 11 -14.74 -0.83 -19.86
C THR A 11 -14.96 0.36 -18.92
N ARG A 12 -14.63 0.19 -17.63
CA ARG A 12 -14.82 1.25 -16.61
C ARG A 12 -13.63 2.21 -16.53
N GLU A 13 -12.44 1.67 -16.80
CA GLU A 13 -11.16 2.37 -16.71
C GLU A 13 -10.40 2.10 -18.02
N PRO A 14 -10.63 2.95 -19.05
CA PRO A 14 -9.95 2.80 -20.32
C PRO A 14 -8.44 2.92 -20.15
N VAL A 15 -7.70 2.11 -20.91
CA VAL A 15 -6.24 2.17 -20.94
C VAL A 15 -5.82 3.53 -21.48
N ALA A 16 -4.91 4.19 -20.77
CA ALA A 16 -4.36 5.46 -21.22
C ALA A 16 -3.68 5.31 -22.59
N SER A 17 -3.77 6.34 -23.43
CA SER A 17 -3.08 6.33 -24.72
C SER A 17 -1.56 6.23 -24.51
N GLY A 18 -0.91 5.35 -25.27
CA GLY A 18 0.51 5.12 -25.12
C GLY A 18 0.96 3.80 -25.74
N PRO A 19 2.23 3.42 -25.50
CA PRO A 19 2.81 2.22 -26.11
C PRO A 19 2.34 0.91 -25.46
N PHE A 20 1.66 0.97 -24.31
CA PHE A 20 1.26 -0.20 -23.54
C PHE A 20 -0.23 -0.54 -23.69
N GLN A 21 -0.50 -1.83 -23.78
CA GLN A 21 -1.81 -2.47 -23.73
C GLN A 21 -1.92 -3.28 -22.42
N PRO A 22 -3.14 -3.61 -21.95
CA PRO A 22 -3.36 -4.32 -20.68
C PRO A 22 -3.13 -5.83 -20.84
N THR A 23 -2.05 -6.22 -21.52
CA THR A 23 -1.65 -7.60 -21.75
C THR A 23 -0.21 -7.80 -21.29
N TRP A 24 0.12 -9.03 -20.88
CA TRP A 24 1.47 -9.37 -20.41
C TRP A 24 2.52 -9.11 -21.49
N GLU A 25 2.24 -9.50 -22.74
CA GLU A 25 3.14 -9.35 -23.88
C GLU A 25 3.46 -7.88 -24.17
N SER A 26 2.52 -6.97 -23.91
CA SER A 26 2.75 -5.54 -24.05
C SER A 26 3.58 -4.99 -22.89
N LEU A 27 3.27 -5.37 -21.64
CA LEU A 27 3.97 -4.90 -20.45
C LEU A 27 5.43 -5.39 -20.39
N GLU A 28 5.74 -6.57 -20.93
CA GLU A 28 7.11 -7.11 -21.03
C GLU A 28 8.05 -6.25 -21.89
N GLN A 29 7.49 -5.35 -22.70
CA GLN A 29 8.26 -4.40 -23.51
C GLN A 29 8.86 -3.27 -22.66
N TYR A 30 8.42 -3.08 -21.41
CA TYR A 30 8.98 -2.06 -20.53
C TYR A 30 10.49 -2.23 -20.34
N ARG A 31 11.19 -1.10 -20.36
CA ARG A 31 12.61 -1.00 -20.03
C ARG A 31 12.79 0.06 -18.97
N THR A 32 13.46 -0.30 -17.88
CA THR A 32 13.81 0.66 -16.82
C THR A 32 14.67 1.78 -17.41
N PRO A 33 14.28 3.05 -17.24
CA PRO A 33 15.02 4.17 -17.82
C PRO A 33 16.42 4.30 -17.22
N GLU A 34 17.38 4.76 -18.01
CA GLU A 34 18.80 4.83 -17.65
C GLU A 34 19.04 5.65 -16.37
N TRP A 35 18.39 6.81 -16.26
CA TRP A 35 18.51 7.67 -15.08
C TRP A 35 18.14 6.93 -13.77
N PHE A 36 17.13 6.05 -13.79
CA PHE A 36 16.70 5.31 -12.61
C PHE A 36 17.71 4.21 -12.27
N ARG A 37 18.28 3.57 -13.30
CA ARG A 37 19.38 2.63 -13.11
C ARG A 37 20.59 3.33 -12.52
N ASP A 38 20.85 4.59 -12.89
CA ASP A 38 22.00 5.37 -12.45
C ASP A 38 21.85 6.04 -11.10
N ALA A 39 20.62 6.26 -10.62
CA ALA A 39 20.38 6.90 -9.33
C ALA A 39 21.06 6.20 -8.14
N LYS A 40 21.11 4.85 -8.16
CA LYS A 40 21.69 3.92 -7.15
C LYS A 40 21.16 4.02 -5.71
N PHE A 41 20.84 5.21 -5.23
CA PHE A 41 20.39 5.50 -3.88
C PHE A 41 19.13 6.36 -3.92
N GLY A 42 18.12 5.97 -3.15
CA GLY A 42 16.88 6.70 -3.00
C GLY A 42 16.46 6.74 -1.54
N ILE A 43 15.81 7.84 -1.16
CA ILE A 43 15.20 7.99 0.15
C ILE A 43 13.69 7.95 -0.03
N TRP A 44 13.03 7.14 0.78
CA TRP A 44 11.58 7.09 0.88
C TRP A 44 11.18 7.25 2.35
N ALA A 45 10.05 7.92 2.58
CA ALA A 45 9.51 8.16 3.90
C ALA A 45 8.06 7.68 3.93
N HIS A 46 7.76 6.79 4.88
CA HIS A 46 6.38 6.43 5.18
C HIS A 46 5.80 7.43 6.18
N TRP A 47 4.96 8.35 5.70
CA TRP A 47 4.35 9.39 6.52
C TRP A 47 2.84 9.52 6.24
N GLY A 48 2.06 9.59 7.32
CA GLY A 48 0.59 9.68 7.27
C GLY A 48 -0.01 9.58 8.66
N PRO A 49 -1.35 9.43 8.78
CA PRO A 49 -2.04 9.37 10.08
C PRO A 49 -1.49 8.31 11.04
N GLN A 50 -0.96 7.21 10.50
CA GLN A 50 -0.33 6.12 11.27
C GLN A 50 0.91 6.56 12.07
N CYS A 51 1.51 7.70 11.73
CA CYS A 51 2.67 8.24 12.44
C CYS A 51 2.27 8.96 13.72
N GLN A 52 1.04 9.48 13.82
CA GLN A 52 0.56 10.25 14.97
C GLN A 52 0.74 9.51 16.32
N PRO A 53 0.38 8.21 16.44
CA PRO A 53 0.54 7.51 17.71
C PRO A 53 1.98 7.08 18.01
N GLU A 54 2.91 7.26 17.06
CA GLU A 54 4.34 6.94 17.18
C GLU A 54 4.62 5.47 17.60
N ALA A 55 3.68 4.57 17.29
CA ALA A 55 3.66 3.19 17.75
C ALA A 55 3.76 2.15 16.61
N GLY A 56 4.46 2.53 15.54
CA GLY A 56 4.83 1.68 14.41
C GLY A 56 3.90 1.73 13.21
N ASP A 57 4.45 1.35 12.06
CA ASP A 57 3.86 1.50 10.71
C ASP A 57 2.48 0.82 10.55
N TRP A 58 2.25 -0.29 11.26
CA TRP A 58 1.00 -1.06 11.19
C TRP A 58 0.01 -0.74 12.31
N TYR A 59 0.12 0.44 12.92
CA TYR A 59 -0.69 0.81 14.08
C TYR A 59 -2.19 0.67 13.82
N ALA A 60 -2.68 1.23 12.72
CA ALA A 60 -4.10 1.22 12.34
C ALA A 60 -4.71 -0.18 12.31
N ARG A 61 -3.92 -1.20 11.98
CA ARG A 61 -4.35 -2.61 12.02
C ARG A 61 -4.16 -3.20 13.41
N ARG A 62 -2.97 -3.04 13.98
CA ARG A 62 -2.59 -3.73 15.22
C ARG A 62 -3.35 -3.23 16.45
N MET A 63 -3.79 -1.98 16.45
CA MET A 63 -4.64 -1.44 17.53
C MET A 63 -6.00 -2.16 17.66
N TYR A 64 -6.43 -2.94 16.67
CA TYR A 64 -7.64 -3.77 16.73
C TYR A 64 -7.36 -5.25 17.04
N ILE A 65 -6.09 -5.63 17.24
CA ILE A 65 -5.71 -7.00 17.60
C ILE A 65 -5.48 -7.04 19.10
N GLU A 66 -6.49 -7.50 19.83
CA GLU A 66 -6.47 -7.59 21.29
C GLU A 66 -5.22 -8.31 21.79
N GLY A 67 -4.61 -7.76 22.85
CA GLY A 67 -3.39 -8.29 23.44
C GLY A 67 -2.08 -7.89 22.73
N SER A 68 -2.13 -7.36 21.50
CA SER A 68 -0.93 -6.84 20.83
C SER A 68 -0.35 -5.60 21.55
N PRO A 69 0.94 -5.29 21.37
CA PRO A 69 1.53 -4.08 21.96
C PRO A 69 0.79 -2.79 21.58
N GLN A 70 0.40 -2.66 20.30
CA GLN A 70 -0.33 -1.48 19.81
C GLN A 70 -1.74 -1.40 20.40
N TYR A 71 -2.44 -2.53 20.55
CA TYR A 71 -3.75 -2.55 21.21
C TYR A 71 -3.63 -2.08 22.65
N LYS A 72 -2.67 -2.62 23.41
CA LYS A 72 -2.45 -2.25 24.82
C LYS A 72 -2.15 -0.75 24.95
N TYR A 73 -1.23 -0.24 24.13
CA TYR A 73 -0.91 1.18 24.07
C TYR A 73 -2.13 2.03 23.68
N HIS A 74 -2.92 1.58 22.71
CA HIS A 74 -4.11 2.32 22.26
C HIS A 74 -5.16 2.40 23.38
N VAL A 75 -5.43 1.28 24.05
CA VAL A 75 -6.36 1.22 25.19
C VAL A 75 -5.90 2.12 26.33
N GLU A 76 -4.61 2.12 26.65
CA GLU A 76 -4.02 2.95 27.71
C GLU A 76 -4.09 4.45 27.36
N LYS A 77 -3.78 4.82 26.12
CA LYS A 77 -3.63 6.22 25.71
C LYS A 77 -4.93 6.88 25.26
N TYR A 78 -5.76 6.17 24.50
CA TYR A 78 -6.95 6.72 23.82
C TYR A 78 -8.26 6.05 24.28
N GLY A 79 -8.20 4.81 24.79
CA GLY A 79 -9.36 4.03 25.21
C GLY A 79 -9.67 2.87 24.25
N HIS A 80 -10.78 2.17 24.47
CA HIS A 80 -11.08 0.96 23.68
C HIS A 80 -11.27 1.29 22.18
N PRO A 81 -10.63 0.55 21.25
CA PRO A 81 -10.62 0.89 19.81
C PRO A 81 -12.00 0.84 19.13
N SER A 82 -13.01 0.24 19.77
CA SER A 82 -14.41 0.27 19.31
C SER A 82 -15.14 1.58 19.61
N ARG A 83 -14.56 2.45 20.45
CA ARG A 83 -15.10 3.77 20.80
C ARG A 83 -14.25 4.90 20.25
N PHE A 84 -12.92 4.73 20.32
CA PHE A 84 -11.95 5.66 19.75
C PHE A 84 -11.13 4.90 18.71
N GLY A 85 -11.46 5.07 17.43
CA GLY A 85 -10.86 4.30 16.35
C GLY A 85 -9.63 4.96 15.75
N PHE A 86 -8.99 4.29 14.79
CA PHE A 86 -7.85 4.89 14.07
C PHE A 86 -8.18 6.22 13.39
N LYS A 87 -9.43 6.39 12.94
CA LYS A 87 -9.91 7.65 12.36
C LYS A 87 -9.92 8.84 13.34
N ASP A 88 -9.83 8.57 14.63
CA ASP A 88 -9.91 9.55 15.71
C ASP A 88 -8.53 9.88 16.30
N VAL A 89 -7.50 9.10 15.93
CA VAL A 89 -6.08 9.25 16.31
C VAL A 89 -5.43 10.35 15.49
#